data_AF-A0A174K1G1-F1
#
_entry.id   AF-A0A174K1G1-F1
#
_cell.length_a   1.000
_cell.length_b   1.000
_cell.length_c   1.000
_cell.angle_alpha   90.00
_cell.angle_beta   90.00
_cell.angle_gamma   90.00
#
_symmetry.space_group_name_H-M   'P 1'
#
loop_
_entity.id
_entity.type
_entity.pdbx_description
1 polymer ?
#
loop_
_entity_poly.entity_id
_entity_poly.type
_entity_poly.pdbx_seq_one_letter_code
_entity_poly.pdbx_strand_id
1 'polypeptide(L)'
;MHIVSAELGNGSNVDVNKITKLINAVLQIVRIHFKIEFNEKSISYERFLTHLKFFATRVFDNTIYQDSMQEIYKVLIEENEYAYSGVRKIVEYIEKQYSYKLTIDERLYLLIHIKRILDEQSE
;
A
#
# COMPACT_ATOMS: atom_id res chain seq x y z
N MET A 1 -8.23 -25.30 13.35
CA MET A 1 -8.24 -25.43 11.88
C MET A 1 -6.90 -24.94 11.33
N HIS A 2 -6.37 -25.61 10.30
CA HIS A 2 -5.19 -25.19 9.52
C HIS A 2 -5.72 -24.61 8.18
N ILE A 3 -4.97 -23.92 7.30
CA ILE A 3 -3.54 -23.59 7.15
C ILE A 3 -3.47 -22.01 7.16
N VAL A 4 -2.39 -21.25 7.43
CA VAL A 4 -1.19 -20.98 6.61
C VAL A 4 -0.02 -20.47 7.47
N SER A 5 0.98 -21.32 7.69
CA SER A 5 2.31 -20.96 8.20
C SER A 5 3.38 -21.85 7.56
N ALA A 6 3.43 -21.86 6.22
CA ALA A 6 4.48 -22.50 5.44
C ALA A 6 4.35 -22.08 3.96
N GLU A 7 4.91 -20.93 3.57
CA GLU A 7 5.44 -20.66 2.20
C GLU A 7 6.13 -19.28 2.12
N LEU A 8 7.17 -19.10 2.94
CA LEU A 8 8.26 -18.14 2.68
C LEU A 8 9.58 -18.86 2.97
N GLY A 9 9.94 -19.75 2.06
CA GLY A 9 11.16 -20.55 2.16
C GLY A 9 12.41 -19.74 1.77
N ASN A 10 13.47 -19.87 2.57
CA ASN A 10 14.87 -19.60 2.25
C ASN A 10 15.19 -18.34 1.41
N GLY A 11 15.48 -17.22 2.08
CA GLY A 11 16.21 -16.11 1.45
C GLY A 11 16.35 -14.89 2.34
N SER A 12 15.23 -14.29 2.73
CA SER A 12 15.19 -13.05 3.51
C SER A 12 14.53 -13.24 4.88
N ASN A 13 15.22 -12.79 5.94
CA ASN A 13 14.70 -12.75 7.30
C ASN A 13 13.76 -11.53 7.49
N VAL A 14 12.74 -11.38 6.63
CA VAL A 14 11.75 -10.30 6.78
C VAL A 14 10.84 -10.65 7.95
N ASP A 15 11.06 -9.96 9.07
CA ASP A 15 10.26 -10.10 10.28
C ASP A 15 8.77 -9.82 9.98
N VAL A 16 7.93 -10.85 10.09
CA VAL A 16 6.48 -10.79 9.87
C VAL A 16 5.80 -9.73 10.74
N ASN A 17 6.37 -9.41 11.91
CA ASN A 17 5.88 -8.34 12.77
C ASN A 17 6.11 -6.95 12.15
N LYS A 18 7.20 -6.74 11.40
CA LYS A 18 7.45 -5.49 10.66
C LYS A 18 6.48 -5.33 9.50
N ILE A 19 6.24 -6.40 8.73
CA ILE A 19 5.23 -6.44 7.67
C ILE A 19 3.86 -6.04 8.23
N THR A 20 3.40 -6.73 9.28
CA THR A 20 2.09 -6.46 9.90
C THR A 20 1.98 -5.03 10.44
N LYS A 21 3.05 -4.51 11.07
CA LYS A 21 3.08 -3.11 11.54
C LYS A 21 2.94 -2.10 10.41
N LEU A 22 3.66 -2.29 9.30
CA LEU A 22 3.57 -1.40 8.13
C LEU A 22 2.18 -1.45 7.48
N ILE A 23 1.61 -2.64 7.29
CA ILE A 23 0.24 -2.80 6.76
C ILE A 23 -0.75 -2.03 7.65
N ASN A 24 -0.73 -2.27 8.96
CA ASN A 24 -1.66 -1.63 9.90
C ASN A 24 -1.49 -0.11 9.94
N ALA A 25 -0.27 0.40 9.87
CA ALA A 25 -0.01 1.84 9.80
C ALA A 25 -0.57 2.46 8.50
N VAL A 26 -0.39 1.81 7.35
CA VAL A 26 -0.97 2.28 6.07
C VAL A 26 -2.50 2.28 6.11
N LEU A 27 -3.12 1.21 6.60
CA LEU A 27 -4.56 1.14 6.79
C LEU A 27 -5.07 2.25 7.72
N GLN A 28 -4.38 2.48 8.84
CA GLN A 28 -4.74 3.53 9.79
C GLN A 28 -4.61 4.94 9.20
N ILE A 29 -3.56 5.20 8.41
CA ILE A 29 -3.39 6.48 7.69
C ILE A 29 -4.58 6.71 6.75
N VAL A 30 -4.93 5.72 5.92
CA VAL A 30 -6.07 5.81 4.98
C VAL A 30 -7.38 6.03 5.73
N ARG A 31 -7.65 5.24 6.78
CA ARG A 31 -8.85 5.32 7.62
C ARG A 31 -9.03 6.73 8.22
N ILE A 32 -8.00 7.26 8.87
CA ILE A 32 -8.04 8.57 9.55
C ILE A 32 -8.12 9.72 8.54
N HIS A 33 -7.31 9.65 7.47
CA HIS A 33 -7.20 10.73 6.48
C HIS A 33 -8.50 10.91 5.69
N PHE A 34 -9.15 9.82 5.29
CA PHE A 34 -10.41 9.86 4.52
C PHE A 34 -11.68 9.75 5.37
N LYS A 35 -11.56 9.48 6.68
CA LYS A 35 -12.68 9.29 7.62
C LYS A 35 -13.67 8.19 7.20
N ILE A 36 -13.13 7.13 6.60
CA ILE A 36 -13.88 5.93 6.19
C ILE A 36 -13.68 4.80 7.20
N GLU A 37 -14.51 3.78 7.14
CA GLU A 37 -14.22 2.46 7.71
C GLU A 37 -14.09 1.45 6.57
N PHE A 38 -13.21 0.46 6.70
CA PHE A 38 -13.02 -0.53 5.63
C PHE A 38 -14.11 -1.59 5.67
N ASN A 39 -14.78 -1.83 4.54
CA ASN A 39 -15.58 -3.04 4.38
C ASN A 39 -14.65 -4.25 4.23
N GLU A 40 -14.36 -4.93 5.34
CA GLU A 40 -13.43 -6.08 5.35
C GLU A 40 -13.88 -7.28 4.51
N LYS A 41 -15.13 -7.27 4.02
CA LYS A 41 -15.69 -8.28 3.11
C LYS A 41 -15.62 -7.87 1.64
N SER A 42 -15.12 -6.66 1.31
CA SER A 42 -15.02 -6.22 -0.08
C SER A 42 -13.78 -6.77 -0.78
N ILE A 43 -13.94 -7.15 -2.05
CA ILE A 43 -12.86 -7.67 -2.89
C ILE A 43 -11.74 -6.61 -3.04
N SER A 44 -12.07 -5.32 -3.00
CA SER A 44 -11.07 -4.25 -3.11
C SER A 44 -10.27 -4.06 -1.83
N TYR A 45 -10.86 -4.27 -0.64
CA TYR A 45 -10.09 -4.34 0.60
C TYR A 45 -9.18 -5.58 0.64
N GLU A 46 -9.68 -6.76 0.27
CA GLU A 46 -8.88 -8.00 0.20
C GLU A 46 -7.69 -7.85 -0.77
N ARG A 47 -7.94 -7.28 -1.95
CA ARG A 47 -6.88 -6.96 -2.91
C ARG A 47 -5.90 -5.94 -2.34
N PHE A 48 -6.37 -4.87 -1.68
CA PHE A 48 -5.48 -3.88 -1.07
C PHE A 48 -4.58 -4.50 0.00
N LEU A 49 -5.14 -5.29 0.93
CA LEU A 49 -4.36 -6.04 1.93
C LEU A 49 -3.31 -6.94 1.27
N THR A 50 -3.66 -7.64 0.19
CA THR A 50 -2.75 -8.53 -0.53
C THR A 50 -1.60 -7.76 -1.18
N HIS A 51 -1.88 -6.62 -1.81
CA HIS A 51 -0.85 -5.76 -2.40
C HIS A 51 0.01 -5.10 -1.31
N LEU A 52 -0.57 -4.71 -0.16
CA LEU A 52 0.18 -4.18 0.98
C LEU A 52 1.15 -5.21 1.59
N LYS A 53 0.83 -6.52 1.56
CA LYS A 53 1.78 -7.58 1.97
C LYS A 53 3.00 -7.60 1.05
N PHE A 54 2.81 -7.68 -0.27
CA PHE A 54 3.92 -7.68 -1.22
C PHE A 54 4.73 -6.38 -1.19
N PHE A 55 4.06 -5.24 -1.05
CA PHE A 55 4.69 -3.94 -0.88
C PHE A 55 5.54 -3.88 0.39
N ALA A 56 5.01 -4.31 1.54
CA ALA A 56 5.76 -4.33 2.79
C ALA A 56 6.99 -5.23 2.72
N THR A 57 6.91 -6.39 2.07
CA THR A 57 8.09 -7.23 1.82
C THR A 57 9.16 -6.48 1.02
N ARG A 58 8.82 -5.80 -0.09
CA ARG A 58 9.78 -5.01 -0.88
C ARG A 58 10.45 -3.88 -0.10
N VAL A 59 9.67 -3.16 0.72
CA VAL A 59 10.20 -2.08 1.59
C VAL A 59 11.27 -2.61 2.55
N PHE A 60 11.12 -3.83 3.07
CA PHE A 60 12.10 -4.43 3.99
C PHE A 60 13.24 -5.19 3.29
N ASP A 61 13.01 -5.71 2.08
CA ASP A 61 14.05 -6.32 1.24
C ASP A 61 14.88 -5.30 0.44
N ASN A 62 14.55 -4.00 0.51
CA ASN A 62 15.21 -2.90 -0.24
C ASN A 62 15.33 -3.17 -1.75
N THR A 63 14.36 -3.88 -2.33
CA THR A 63 14.32 -4.15 -3.77
C THR A 63 13.84 -2.90 -4.52
N ILE A 64 14.79 -2.06 -4.92
CA ILE A 64 14.53 -0.87 -5.74
C ILE A 64 14.12 -1.34 -7.14
N TYR A 65 12.86 -1.08 -7.50
CA TYR A 65 12.37 -1.30 -8.86
C TYR A 65 12.64 -0.08 -9.74
N GLN A 66 12.84 -0.30 -11.04
CA GLN A 66 13.00 0.79 -12.01
C GLN A 66 11.63 1.33 -12.39
N ASP A 67 11.44 2.65 -12.30
CA ASP A 67 10.19 3.32 -12.69
C ASP A 67 9.87 3.07 -14.16
N SER A 68 8.66 2.59 -14.45
CA SER A 68 8.22 2.30 -15.81
C SER A 68 7.02 3.15 -16.27
N MET A 69 6.29 3.77 -15.33
CA MET A 69 4.98 4.41 -15.60
C MET A 69 4.95 5.95 -15.44
N GLN A 70 6.09 6.64 -15.61
CA GLN A 70 6.19 8.09 -15.31
C GLN A 70 5.14 8.97 -16.01
N GLU A 71 4.85 8.73 -17.30
CA GLU A 71 3.90 9.53 -18.08
C GLU A 71 2.46 9.33 -17.58
N ILE A 72 2.07 8.08 -17.33
CA ILE A 72 0.73 7.69 -16.85
C ILE A 72 0.52 8.20 -15.41
N TYR A 73 1.56 8.16 -14.59
CA TYR A 73 1.51 8.58 -13.19
C TYR A 73 1.06 10.02 -13.00
N LYS A 74 1.55 10.95 -13.85
CA LYS A 74 1.19 12.36 -13.76
C LYS A 74 -0.31 12.58 -14.01
N VAL A 75 -0.84 12.01 -15.09
CA VAL A 75 -2.26 12.13 -15.46
C VAL A 75 -3.16 11.56 -14.36
N LEU A 76 -2.85 10.36 -13.86
CA LEU A 76 -3.66 9.72 -12.82
C LEU A 76 -3.63 10.47 -11.48
N ILE A 77 -2.56 11.21 -11.16
CA ILE A 77 -2.56 12.13 -10.01
C ILE A 77 -3.52 13.29 -10.23
N GLU A 78 -3.42 13.97 -11.38
CA GLU A 78 -4.21 15.16 -11.69
C GLU A 78 -5.72 14.85 -11.69
N GLU A 79 -6.11 13.67 -12.18
CA GLU A 79 -7.50 13.19 -12.13
C GLU A 79 -7.98 12.71 -10.75
N ASN A 80 -7.07 12.39 -9.82
CA ASN A 80 -7.40 11.72 -8.55
C ASN A 80 -6.73 12.37 -7.32
N GLU A 81 -6.62 13.70 -7.31
CA GLU A 81 -5.92 14.45 -6.24
C GLU A 81 -6.38 14.08 -4.82
N TYR A 82 -7.68 13.83 -4.62
CA TYR A 82 -8.23 13.41 -3.33
C TYR A 82 -7.61 12.08 -2.88
N ALA A 83 -7.71 11.01 -3.67
CA ALA A 83 -7.09 9.73 -3.36
C ALA A 83 -5.56 9.84 -3.21
N TYR A 84 -4.91 10.63 -4.09
CA TYR A 84 -3.47 10.87 -4.02
C TYR A 84 -3.03 11.61 -2.76
N SER A 85 -3.90 12.43 -2.16
CA SER A 85 -3.59 13.10 -0.88
C SER A 85 -3.30 12.12 0.25
N GLY A 86 -3.95 10.94 0.26
CA GLY A 86 -3.64 9.85 1.18
C GLY A 86 -2.35 9.10 0.84
N VAL A 87 -2.07 8.89 -0.46
CA VAL A 87 -0.78 8.33 -0.93
C VAL A 87 0.39 9.19 -0.45
N ARG A 88 0.28 10.52 -0.52
CA ARG A 88 1.31 11.44 0.01
C ARG A 88 1.57 11.20 1.50
N LYS A 89 0.54 10.94 2.32
CA LYS A 89 0.71 10.61 3.75
C LYS A 89 1.38 9.27 4.00
N ILE A 90 1.12 8.27 3.17
CA ILE A 90 1.83 6.99 3.22
C ILE A 90 3.31 7.17 2.84
N VAL A 91 3.62 7.92 1.78
CA VAL A 91 5.01 8.23 1.38
C VAL A 91 5.75 8.98 2.50
N GLU A 92 5.16 10.05 3.04
CA GLU A 92 5.72 10.83 4.16
C GLU A 92 6.02 9.95 5.39
N TYR A 93 5.13 9.00 5.70
CA TYR A 93 5.30 8.06 6.82
C TYR A 93 6.46 7.08 6.55
N ILE A 94 6.50 6.45 5.38
CA ILE A 94 7.47 5.38 5.08
C ILE A 94 8.89 5.94 4.94
N GLU A 95 9.05 7.10 4.29
CA GLU A 95 10.35 7.76 4.19
C GLU A 95 10.89 8.14 5.58
N LYS A 96 10.03 8.62 6.49
CA LYS A 96 10.42 9.00 7.86
C LYS A 96 10.70 7.81 8.78
N GLN A 97 9.97 6.70 8.67
CA GLN A 97 10.09 5.56 9.58
C GLN A 97 11.11 4.51 9.12
N TYR A 98 11.33 4.37 7.81
CA TYR A 98 12.13 3.29 7.23
C TYR A 98 13.26 3.78 6.31
N SER A 99 13.38 5.10 6.09
CA SER A 99 14.33 5.70 5.13
C SER A 99 14.18 5.18 3.69
N TYR A 100 13.01 4.62 3.36
CA TYR A 100 12.71 4.04 2.06
C TYR A 100 11.90 5.02 1.20
N LYS A 101 12.36 5.26 -0.04
CA LYS A 101 11.68 6.12 -1.01
C LYS A 101 10.88 5.27 -1.98
N LEU A 102 9.54 5.35 -1.89
CA LEU A 102 8.64 4.65 -2.81
C LEU A 102 8.89 5.11 -4.25
N THR A 103 8.96 4.14 -5.16
CA THR A 103 9.03 4.33 -6.61
C THR A 103 7.72 4.95 -7.13
N ILE A 104 7.70 5.42 -8.38
CA ILE A 104 6.49 5.91 -9.04
C ILE A 104 5.46 4.79 -9.16
N ASP A 105 5.90 3.61 -9.57
CA ASP A 105 5.02 2.45 -9.77
C ASP A 105 4.36 2.04 -8.44
N GLU A 106 5.09 2.06 -7.31
CA GLU A 106 4.53 1.79 -5.97
C GLU A 106 3.51 2.83 -5.49
N ARG A 107 3.79 4.13 -5.73
CA ARG A 107 2.83 5.20 -5.44
C ARG A 107 1.57 5.07 -6.29
N LEU A 108 1.71 4.61 -7.54
CA LEU A 108 0.59 4.39 -8.45
C LEU A 108 -0.28 3.21 -7.99
N TYR A 109 0.31 2.10 -7.55
CA TYR A 109 -0.46 0.99 -6.96
C TYR A 109 -1.25 1.44 -5.72
N LEU A 110 -0.64 2.22 -4.82
CA LEU A 110 -1.34 2.79 -3.67
C LEU A 110 -2.50 3.70 -4.11
N LEU A 111 -2.30 4.54 -5.13
CA LEU A 111 -3.34 5.41 -5.67
C LEU A 111 -4.54 4.62 -6.20
N ILE A 112 -4.29 3.59 -7.01
CA ILE A 112 -5.34 2.76 -7.62
C ILE A 112 -6.18 2.04 -6.55
N HIS A 113 -5.54 1.44 -5.54
CA HIS A 113 -6.27 0.74 -4.47
C HIS A 113 -7.03 1.70 -3.55
N ILE A 114 -6.42 2.83 -3.16
CA ILE A 114 -7.10 3.83 -2.34
C ILE A 114 -8.30 4.42 -3.09
N LYS A 115 -8.13 4.80 -4.36
CA LYS A 115 -9.23 5.28 -5.21
C LYS A 115 -10.36 4.25 -5.24
N ARG A 116 -10.05 2.99 -5.54
CA ARG A 116 -11.08 1.94 -5.66
C ARG A 116 -11.86 1.72 -4.35
N ILE A 117 -11.20 1.83 -3.20
CA ILE A 117 -11.87 1.77 -1.89
C ILE A 117 -12.77 2.98 -1.67
N LEU A 118 -12.34 4.19 -2.03
CA LEU A 118 -13.14 5.42 -1.88
C LEU A 118 -14.35 5.46 -2.82
N ASP A 119 -14.19 4.97 -4.05
CA ASP A 119 -15.29 4.82 -5.01
C ASP A 119 -16.36 3.87 -4.43
N GLU A 120 -15.95 2.72 -3.85
CA GLU A 120 -16.84 1.76 -3.16
C GLU A 120 -17.44 2.26 -1.83
N GLN A 121 -17.06 3.44 -1.34
CA GLN A 121 -17.73 4.12 -0.20
C GLN A 121 -18.69 5.23 -0.65
N SER A 122 -18.74 5.52 -1.95
CA SER A 122 -19.54 6.57 -2.56
C SER A 122 -20.76 6.03 -3.32
N GLU A 123 -20.92 4.70 -3.37
CA GLU A 123 -22.05 3.92 -3.92
C GLU A 123 -23.06 3.52 -2.81
#